data_AF-A0A2N0QJT9-F1
#
_entry.id   AF-A0A2N0QJT9-F1
#
_cell.length_a   1.000
_cell.length_b   1.000
_cell.length_c   1.000
_cell.angle_alpha   90.00
_cell.angle_beta   90.00
_cell.angle_gamma   90.00
#
_symmetry.space_group_name_H-M   'P 1'
#
loop_
_entity.id
_entity.type
_entity.pdbx_description
1 polymer ?
#
loop_
_entity_poly.entity_id
_entity_poly.type
_entity_poly.pdbx_seq_one_letter_code
_entity_poly.pdbx_strand_id
1 'polypeptide(L)'
;AVSQGTLGAIIAIGNTAAVVGFGGVAQKVPAFQVAVDAMTSIPGSPLIGAAVAVSVIAGLTGSASGGQTIALPLIAPGYVDAGVNTEALHRVVAISSGALDSLPHNGYVVTTIQSVCGEKHKDAYWSVAATTVVTPVIGVIIAIILFSFGLGL
;
A
#
# COMPACT_ATOMS: atom_id res chain seq x y z
N ALA A 1 7.60 33.03 -0.16
CA ALA A 1 6.91 31.88 0.48
C ALA A 1 5.90 31.21 -0.46
N VAL A 2 4.89 31.92 -0.98
CA VAL A 2 3.83 31.35 -1.84
C VAL A 2 4.38 30.64 -3.10
N SER A 3 5.33 31.25 -3.83
CA SER A 3 5.88 30.66 -5.07
C SER A 3 6.59 29.31 -4.90
N GLN A 4 7.41 29.14 -3.85
CA GLN A 4 8.17 27.90 -3.64
C GLN A 4 7.28 26.76 -3.15
N GLY A 5 6.33 27.05 -2.26
CA GLY A 5 5.33 26.08 -1.82
C GLY A 5 4.46 25.59 -2.98
N THR A 6 4.03 26.49 -3.86
CA THR A 6 3.25 26.13 -5.05
C THR A 6 4.03 25.22 -6.00
N LEU A 7 5.31 25.53 -6.27
CA LEU A 7 6.14 24.69 -7.14
C LEU A 7 6.36 23.29 -6.55
N GLY A 8 6.66 23.20 -5.25
CA GLY A 8 6.79 21.91 -4.56
C GLY A 8 5.50 21.09 -4.58
N ALA A 9 4.35 21.74 -4.37
CA ALA A 9 3.04 21.09 -4.43
C ALA A 9 2.71 20.55 -5.82
N ILE A 10 3.00 21.29 -6.89
CA ILE A 10 2.78 20.82 -8.27
C ILE A 10 3.61 19.56 -8.56
N ILE A 11 4.87 19.52 -8.13
CA ILE A 11 5.74 18.35 -8.31
C ILE A 11 5.18 17.14 -7.54
N ALA A 12 4.79 17.33 -6.27
CA ALA A 12 4.24 16.26 -5.44
C ALA A 12 2.92 15.70 -6.00
N ILE A 13 2.03 16.57 -6.46
CA ILE A 13 0.77 16.18 -7.11
C ILE A 13 1.05 15.45 -8.43
N GLY A 14 1.97 15.97 -9.25
CA GLY A 14 2.35 15.36 -10.52
C GLY A 14 2.88 13.95 -10.35
N ASN A 15 3.78 13.74 -9.38
CA ASN A 15 4.30 12.41 -9.05
C ASN A 15 3.20 11.46 -8.58
N THR A 16 2.31 11.93 -7.70
CA THR A 16 1.18 11.11 -7.21
C THR A 16 0.23 10.74 -8.34
N ALA A 17 -0.12 11.69 -9.21
CA ALA A 17 -1.00 11.46 -10.35
C ALA A 17 -0.40 10.47 -11.37
N ALA A 18 0.91 10.58 -11.64
CA ALA A 18 1.61 9.65 -12.52
C ALA A 18 1.60 8.21 -11.98
N VAL A 19 1.82 8.06 -10.68
CA VAL A 19 1.81 6.76 -9.98
C VAL A 19 0.41 6.13 -9.98
N VAL A 20 -0.64 6.92 -9.69
CA VAL A 20 -2.05 6.45 -9.78
C VAL A 20 -2.42 6.09 -11.22
N GLY A 21 -2.03 6.90 -12.20
CA GLY A 21 -2.24 6.63 -13.63
C GLY A 21 -1.55 5.35 -14.08
N PHE A 22 -0.31 5.11 -13.63
CA PHE A 22 0.41 3.86 -13.87
C PHE A 22 -0.34 2.65 -13.30
N GLY A 23 -0.80 2.71 -12.04
CA GLY A 23 -1.61 1.66 -11.43
C GLY A 23 -2.88 1.35 -12.23
N GLY A 24 -3.55 2.40 -12.75
CA GLY A 24 -4.75 2.27 -13.58
C GLY A 24 -4.52 1.61 -14.94
N VAL A 25 -3.30 1.64 -15.48
CA VAL A 25 -2.90 0.90 -16.68
C VAL A 25 -2.40 -0.50 -16.31
N ALA A 26 -1.63 -0.64 -15.22
CA ALA A 26 -1.10 -1.91 -14.74
C ALA A 26 -2.23 -2.92 -14.43
N GLN A 27 -3.34 -2.47 -13.85
CA GLN A 27 -4.52 -3.32 -13.61
C GLN A 27 -5.14 -3.93 -14.88
N LYS A 28 -4.83 -3.40 -16.07
CA LYS A 28 -5.38 -3.90 -17.35
C LYS A 28 -4.51 -5.00 -17.97
N VAL A 29 -3.29 -5.23 -17.47
CA VAL A 29 -2.45 -6.29 -18.01
C VAL A 29 -2.81 -7.64 -17.37
N PRO A 30 -2.78 -8.76 -18.13
CA PRO A 30 -3.13 -10.08 -17.59
C PRO A 30 -2.32 -10.49 -16.35
N ALA A 31 -1.06 -10.05 -16.27
CA ALA A 31 -0.18 -10.32 -15.14
C ALA A 31 -0.73 -9.79 -13.81
N PHE A 32 -1.53 -8.72 -13.84
CA PHE A 32 -2.14 -8.17 -12.63
C PHE A 32 -3.19 -9.12 -12.04
N GLN A 33 -4.05 -9.70 -12.89
CA GLN A 33 -5.04 -10.68 -12.43
C GLN A 33 -4.38 -11.95 -11.88
N VAL A 34 -3.29 -12.41 -12.52
CA VAL A 34 -2.50 -13.54 -12.00
C VAL A 34 -1.96 -13.25 -10.59
N ALA A 35 -1.49 -12.03 -10.33
CA ALA A 35 -1.05 -11.62 -9.01
C ALA A 35 -2.22 -11.62 -8.01
N VAL A 36 -3.38 -11.10 -8.39
CA VAL A 36 -4.59 -11.11 -7.54
C VAL A 36 -4.99 -12.54 -7.18
N ASP A 37 -5.09 -13.43 -8.16
CA ASP A 37 -5.49 -14.83 -7.98
C ASP A 37 -4.49 -15.61 -7.12
N ALA A 38 -3.19 -15.34 -7.30
CA ALA A 38 -2.14 -15.92 -6.47
C ALA A 38 -2.26 -15.48 -5.00
N MET A 39 -2.68 -14.23 -4.74
CA MET A 39 -2.81 -13.74 -3.37
C MET A 39 -4.11 -14.19 -2.70
N THR A 40 -5.21 -14.30 -3.43
CA THR A 40 -6.51 -14.77 -2.90
C THR A 40 -6.57 -16.29 -2.70
N SER A 41 -5.69 -17.06 -3.34
CA SER A 41 -5.58 -18.51 -3.16
C SER A 41 -4.71 -18.95 -1.99
N ILE A 42 -4.09 -18.01 -1.26
CA ILE A 42 -3.27 -18.32 -0.09
C ILE A 42 -4.16 -18.92 1.01
N PRO A 43 -3.92 -20.18 1.43
CA PRO A 43 -4.70 -20.79 2.50
C PRO A 43 -4.36 -20.14 3.85
N GLY A 44 -5.37 -19.93 4.70
CA GLY A 44 -5.17 -19.43 6.06
C GLY A 44 -6.21 -18.40 6.48
N SER A 45 -5.81 -17.48 7.37
CA SER A 45 -6.69 -16.42 7.85
C SER A 45 -7.03 -15.45 6.71
N PRO A 46 -8.32 -15.15 6.48
CA PRO A 46 -8.75 -14.12 5.53
C PRO A 46 -8.08 -12.77 5.74
N LEU A 47 -7.77 -12.40 6.99
CA LEU A 47 -7.08 -11.15 7.32
C LEU A 47 -5.63 -11.16 6.82
N ILE A 48 -4.95 -12.31 6.89
CA ILE A 48 -3.60 -12.47 6.36
C ILE A 48 -3.63 -12.38 4.84
N GLY A 49 -4.55 -13.11 4.19
CA GLY A 49 -4.70 -13.07 2.74
C GLY A 49 -4.98 -11.66 2.22
N ALA A 50 -5.89 -10.93 2.89
CA ALA A 50 -6.20 -9.54 2.55
C ALA A 50 -4.99 -8.61 2.75
N ALA A 51 -4.26 -8.75 3.86
CA ALA A 51 -3.07 -7.95 4.14
C ALA A 51 -2.01 -8.13 3.06
N VAL A 52 -1.70 -9.38 2.71
CA VAL A 52 -0.69 -9.70 1.70
C VAL A 52 -1.12 -9.18 0.33
N ALA A 53 -2.37 -9.43 -0.09
CA ALA A 53 -2.89 -8.97 -1.37
C ALA A 53 -2.77 -7.44 -1.51
N VAL A 54 -3.20 -6.70 -0.50
CA VAL A 54 -3.20 -5.23 -0.52
C VAL A 54 -1.79 -4.68 -0.44
N SER A 55 -0.91 -5.23 0.41
CA SER A 55 0.50 -4.82 0.46
C SER A 55 1.17 -5.01 -0.91
N VAL A 56 1.02 -6.18 -1.55
CA VAL A 56 1.64 -6.44 -2.85
C VAL A 56 1.11 -5.49 -3.91
N ILE A 57 -0.20 -5.29 -3.99
CA ILE A 57 -0.80 -4.38 -4.97
C ILE A 57 -0.37 -2.92 -4.71
N ALA A 58 -0.34 -2.47 -3.45
CA ALA A 58 0.16 -1.15 -3.08
C ALA A 58 1.64 -0.97 -3.44
N GLY A 59 2.44 -2.03 -3.33
CA GLY A 59 3.84 -2.03 -3.75
C GLY A 59 4.04 -2.04 -5.26
N LEU A 60 3.17 -2.72 -6.02
CA LEU A 60 3.18 -2.67 -7.48
C LEU A 60 2.77 -1.29 -8.00
N THR A 61 1.83 -0.64 -7.31
CA THR A 61 1.33 0.68 -7.70
C THR A 61 2.20 1.79 -7.13
N GLY A 62 3.05 1.55 -6.14
CA GLY A 62 3.83 2.58 -5.44
C GLY A 62 2.97 3.58 -4.67
N SER A 63 1.77 3.17 -4.22
CA SER A 63 0.80 4.03 -3.52
C SER A 63 -0.14 3.22 -2.64
N ALA A 64 -0.19 3.52 -1.34
CA ALA A 64 -1.10 2.88 -0.39
C ALA A 64 -2.58 3.03 -0.79
N SER A 65 -3.04 4.27 -1.00
CA SER A 65 -4.44 4.55 -1.35
C SER A 65 -4.79 4.02 -2.75
N GLY A 66 -3.88 4.16 -3.72
CA GLY A 66 -4.06 3.60 -5.06
C GLY A 66 -4.15 2.07 -5.02
N GLY A 67 -3.31 1.42 -4.22
CA GLY A 67 -3.34 -0.02 -4.02
C GLY A 67 -4.66 -0.50 -3.42
N GLN A 68 -5.19 0.18 -2.41
CA GLN A 68 -6.49 -0.14 -1.83
C GLN A 68 -7.63 0.01 -2.83
N THR A 69 -7.66 1.10 -3.61
CA THR A 69 -8.70 1.35 -4.63
C THR A 69 -8.75 0.24 -5.69
N ILE A 70 -7.61 -0.37 -6.00
CA ILE A 70 -7.54 -1.46 -6.97
C ILE A 70 -7.85 -2.81 -6.31
N ALA A 71 -7.29 -3.08 -5.13
CA ALA A 71 -7.37 -4.39 -4.48
C ALA A 71 -8.73 -4.68 -3.84
N LEU A 72 -9.30 -3.71 -3.09
CA LEU A 72 -10.51 -3.94 -2.30
C LEU A 72 -11.71 -4.38 -3.14
N PRO A 73 -12.03 -3.78 -4.30
CA PRO A 73 -13.14 -4.24 -5.14
C PRO A 73 -13.02 -5.69 -5.61
N LEU A 74 -11.78 -6.20 -5.71
CA LEU A 74 -11.50 -7.56 -6.18
C LEU A 74 -11.60 -8.59 -5.06
N ILE A 75 -11.10 -8.27 -3.87
CA ILE A 75 -10.96 -9.24 -2.78
C ILE A 75 -12.07 -9.14 -1.72
N ALA A 76 -12.64 -7.95 -1.50
CA ALA A 76 -13.59 -7.73 -0.41
C ALA A 76 -14.88 -8.54 -0.56
N PRO A 77 -15.51 -8.67 -1.75
CA PRO A 77 -16.75 -9.46 -1.88
C PRO A 77 -16.57 -10.91 -1.39
N GLY A 78 -15.49 -11.58 -1.78
CA GLY A 78 -15.23 -12.95 -1.36
C GLY A 78 -15.03 -13.10 0.15
N TYR A 79 -14.40 -12.11 0.80
CA TYR A 79 -14.25 -12.11 2.25
C TYR A 79 -15.54 -11.77 3.01
N VAL A 80 -16.35 -10.85 2.47
CA VAL A 80 -17.67 -10.52 3.03
C VAL A 80 -18.59 -11.73 2.97
N ASP A 81 -18.63 -12.44 1.83
CA ASP A 81 -19.43 -13.65 1.63
C ASP A 81 -18.96 -14.80 2.55
N ALA A 82 -17.66 -14.85 2.86
CA ALA A 82 -17.09 -15.78 3.82
C ALA A 82 -17.36 -15.42 5.30
N GLY A 83 -18.09 -14.32 5.57
CA GLY A 83 -18.45 -13.90 6.92
C GLY A 83 -17.33 -13.22 7.70
N VAL A 84 -16.30 -12.71 7.03
CA VAL A 84 -15.21 -11.98 7.68
C VAL A 84 -15.73 -10.66 8.26
N ASN A 85 -15.32 -10.34 9.49
CA ASN A 85 -15.63 -9.04 10.09
C ASN A 85 -15.06 -7.90 9.23
N THR A 86 -15.93 -7.06 8.69
CA THR A 86 -15.57 -6.01 7.72
C THR A 86 -14.76 -4.87 8.34
N GLU A 87 -14.96 -4.60 9.63
CA GLU A 87 -14.16 -3.63 10.38
C GLU A 87 -12.72 -4.12 10.58
N ALA A 88 -12.55 -5.37 10.99
CA ALA A 88 -11.25 -6.02 11.07
C ALA A 88 -10.56 -6.02 9.71
N LEU A 89 -11.29 -6.42 8.66
CA LEU A 89 -10.79 -6.46 7.29
C LEU A 89 -10.29 -5.09 6.85
N HIS A 90 -11.11 -4.04 6.99
CA HIS A 90 -10.74 -2.70 6.56
C HIS A 90 -9.54 -2.14 7.33
N ARG A 91 -9.47 -2.35 8.65
CA ARG A 91 -8.34 -1.90 9.48
C ARG A 91 -7.04 -2.60 9.08
N VAL A 92 -7.07 -3.91 8.85
CA VAL A 92 -5.90 -4.69 8.39
C VAL A 92 -5.45 -4.22 7.01
N VAL A 93 -6.39 -4.06 6.07
CA VAL A 93 -6.11 -3.53 4.73
C VAL A 93 -5.47 -2.15 4.81
N ALA A 94 -6.04 -1.24 5.61
CA ALA A 94 -5.53 0.13 5.76
C ALA A 94 -4.08 0.15 6.25
N ILE A 95 -3.76 -0.63 7.30
CA ILE A 95 -2.40 -0.70 7.85
C ILE A 95 -1.45 -1.38 6.84
N SER A 96 -1.88 -2.49 6.24
CA SER A 96 -1.07 -3.27 5.29
C SER A 96 -0.73 -2.54 4.02
N SER A 97 -1.57 -1.61 3.59
CA SER A 97 -1.29 -0.79 2.40
C SER A 97 -0.03 0.06 2.55
N GLY A 98 0.35 0.44 3.77
CA GLY A 98 1.60 1.15 4.05
C GLY A 98 2.84 0.26 4.17
N ALA A 99 2.70 -1.07 4.13
CA ALA A 99 3.85 -1.96 4.29
C ALA A 99 4.78 -1.93 3.08
N LEU A 100 4.25 -2.12 1.88
CA LEU A 100 5.06 -2.17 0.65
C LEU A 100 4.84 -0.97 -0.27
N ASP A 101 4.03 0.03 0.11
CA ASP A 101 3.85 1.20 -0.76
C ASP A 101 5.15 1.97 -0.98
N SER A 102 6.06 1.97 0.00
CA SER A 102 7.28 2.77 0.07
C SER A 102 8.48 2.14 -0.65
N LEU A 103 8.21 1.34 -1.67
CA LEU A 103 9.22 0.81 -2.59
C LEU A 103 9.89 1.95 -3.41
N PRO A 104 11.03 1.72 -4.09
CA PRO A 104 11.90 2.82 -4.54
C PRO A 104 11.30 3.71 -5.64
N HIS A 105 10.21 3.26 -6.27
CA HIS A 105 9.47 4.03 -7.27
C HIS A 105 8.31 4.85 -6.68
N ASN A 106 8.09 4.79 -5.35
CA ASN A 106 7.05 5.56 -4.67
C ASN A 106 7.32 7.06 -4.76
N GLY A 107 6.34 7.81 -5.26
CA GLY A 107 6.46 9.26 -5.48
C GLY A 107 6.74 10.04 -4.20
N TYR A 108 6.12 9.68 -3.07
CA TYR A 108 6.37 10.30 -1.77
C TYR A 108 7.81 10.05 -1.30
N VAL A 109 8.34 8.82 -1.44
CA VAL A 109 9.72 8.48 -1.08
C VAL A 109 10.71 9.29 -1.92
N VAL A 110 10.51 9.34 -3.24
CA VAL A 110 11.37 10.08 -4.17
C VAL A 110 11.34 11.59 -3.87
N THR A 111 10.15 12.18 -3.71
CA THR A 111 9.99 13.60 -3.40
C THR A 111 10.60 13.94 -2.04
N THR A 112 10.37 13.13 -1.02
CA THR A 112 10.91 13.37 0.32
C THR A 112 12.44 13.36 0.29
N ILE A 113 13.05 12.34 -0.29
CA ILE A 113 14.51 12.21 -0.31
C ILE A 113 15.15 13.34 -1.14
N GLN A 114 14.70 13.53 -2.38
CA GLN A 114 15.42 14.40 -3.33
C GLN A 114 14.97 15.86 -3.26
N SER A 115 13.67 16.12 -3.15
CA SER A 115 13.11 17.47 -3.22
C SER A 115 13.02 18.16 -1.86
N VAL A 116 12.78 17.40 -0.79
CA VAL A 116 12.64 17.96 0.57
C VAL A 116 13.96 17.89 1.33
N CYS A 117 14.58 16.70 1.41
CA CYS A 117 15.83 16.50 2.15
C CYS A 117 17.09 16.87 1.36
N GLY A 118 17.01 16.96 0.03
CA GLY A 118 18.16 17.29 -0.82
C GLY A 118 19.21 16.16 -0.92
N GLU A 119 18.83 14.94 -0.55
CA GLU A 119 19.71 13.77 -0.52
C GLU A 119 19.68 12.99 -1.85
N LYS A 120 20.70 12.17 -2.09
CA LYS A 120 20.67 11.22 -3.21
C LYS A 120 19.81 10.02 -2.83
N HIS A 121 18.90 9.62 -3.72
CA HIS A 121 17.97 8.50 -3.47
C HIS A 121 18.69 7.23 -3.00
N LYS A 122 19.78 6.85 -3.67
CA LYS A 122 20.58 5.67 -3.32
C LYS A 122 21.21 5.70 -1.91
N ASP A 123 21.44 6.89 -1.36
CA ASP A 123 22.15 7.08 -0.09
C ASP A 123 21.15 7.10 1.08
N ALA A 124 19.91 7.58 0.87
CA ALA A 124 18.89 7.72 1.92
C ALA A 124 17.75 6.67 1.85
N TYR A 125 17.52 6.01 0.71
CA TYR A 125 16.38 5.11 0.51
C TYR A 125 16.27 4.02 1.59
N TRP A 126 17.38 3.38 1.95
CA TRP A 126 17.34 2.27 2.91
C TRP A 126 16.91 2.70 4.31
N SER A 127 17.28 3.90 4.74
CA SER A 127 16.83 4.46 6.02
C SER A 127 15.34 4.79 6.01
N VAL A 128 14.84 5.33 4.88
CA VAL A 128 13.41 5.58 4.69
C VAL A 128 12.64 4.27 4.69
N ALA A 129 13.04 3.29 3.87
CA ALA A 129 12.41 1.98 3.80
C ALA A 129 12.43 1.27 5.16
N ALA A 130 13.54 1.33 5.91
CA ALA A 130 13.60 0.75 7.25
C ALA A 130 12.55 1.37 8.20
N THR A 131 12.21 2.65 8.02
CA THR A 131 11.23 3.32 8.88
C THR A 131 9.79 3.09 8.37
N THR A 132 9.59 3.18 7.06
CA THR A 132 8.24 3.20 6.45
C THR A 132 7.74 1.83 6.04
N VAL A 133 8.60 0.82 5.84
CA VAL A 133 8.18 -0.57 5.56
C VAL A 133 8.09 -1.37 6.84
N VAL A 134 9.09 -1.28 7.72
CA VAL A 134 9.15 -2.12 8.93
C VAL A 134 8.04 -1.74 9.91
N THR A 135 7.79 -0.45 10.12
CA THR A 135 6.78 0.01 11.09
C THR A 135 5.38 -0.48 10.72
N PRO A 136 4.89 -0.33 9.47
CA PRO A 136 3.58 -0.85 9.10
C PRO A 136 3.54 -2.38 9.05
N VAL A 137 4.64 -3.07 8.70
CA VAL A 137 4.69 -4.54 8.80
C VAL A 137 4.46 -5.01 10.24
N ILE A 138 5.11 -4.39 11.22
CA ILE A 138 4.88 -4.67 12.63
C ILE A 138 3.42 -4.35 13.00
N GLY A 139 2.90 -3.21 12.54
CA GLY A 139 1.51 -2.81 12.74
C GLY A 139 0.50 -3.83 12.22
N VAL A 140 0.71 -4.38 11.02
CA VAL A 140 -0.12 -5.44 10.42
C VAL A 140 -0.09 -6.70 11.28
N ILE A 141 1.09 -7.15 11.70
CA ILE A 141 1.23 -8.36 12.52
C ILE A 141 0.44 -8.20 13.82
N ILE A 142 0.59 -7.07 14.50
CA ILE A 142 -0.14 -6.77 15.74
C ILE A 142 -1.65 -6.72 15.48
N ALA A 143 -2.10 -6.01 14.43
CA ALA A 143 -3.51 -5.88 14.09
C ALA A 143 -4.16 -7.24 13.79
N ILE A 144 -3.49 -8.08 13.00
CA ILE A 144 -3.98 -9.43 12.68
C ILE A 144 -4.09 -10.26 13.95
N ILE A 145 -3.09 -10.23 14.84
CA ILE A 145 -3.14 -10.96 16.11
C ILE A 145 -4.34 -10.49 16.94
N LEU A 146 -4.46 -9.18 17.19
CA LEU A 146 -5.53 -8.63 18.03
C LEU A 146 -6.93 -8.95 17.46
N PHE A 147 -7.16 -8.72 16.17
CA PHE A 147 -8.47 -8.94 15.56
C PHE A 147 -8.79 -10.43 15.40
N SER A 148 -7.79 -11.31 15.28
CA SER A 148 -8.02 -12.76 15.28
C SER A 148 -8.57 -13.26 16.63
N PHE A 149 -8.29 -12.55 17.73
CA PHE A 149 -8.85 -12.83 19.05
C PHE A 149 -10.11 -11.98 19.37
N GLY A 150 -10.60 -11.19 18.42
CA GLY A 150 -11.75 -10.30 18.63
C GLY A 150 -11.46 -9.09 19.52
N LEU A 151 -10.19 -8.76 19.78
CA LEU A 151 -9.80 -7.61 20.59
C LEU A 151 -9.75 -6.34 19.72
N GLY A 152 -10.49 -5.30 20.11
CA GLY A 152 -10.48 -4.00 19.41
C GLY A 152 -11.39 -3.90 18.19
N LEU A 153 -12.38 -4.80 18.11
CA LEU A 153 -13.58 -4.75 17.27
C LEU A 153 -14.77 -4.37 18.16
#